data_AF-A0A257VTQ0-F1
#
_entry.id   AF-A0A257VTQ0-F1
#
_cell.length_a   1.000
_cell.length_b   1.000
_cell.length_c   1.000
_cell.angle_alpha   90.00
_cell.angle_beta   90.00
_cell.angle_gamma   90.00
#
_symmetry.space_group_name_H-M   'P 1'
#
loop_
_entity.id
_entity.type
_entity.pdbx_description
1 polymer ?
#
loop_
_entity_poly.entity_id
_entity_poly.type
_entity_poly.pdbx_seq_one_letter_code
_entity_poly.pdbx_strand_id
1 'polypeptide(L)'
;MIVTGRRKTIAFFIALGAGLVSITVLLYVGWVLLNWRTGILLFLGLVLLAIIIGGVVLNTIFLVREIRRNEQHDAFINAVTHELKTPVASIRLYLETLQSRPVEETKRQEFYRIMLAENDRLHSTIEQVLRTGRMGASRKLNLTSFDLNAIVTECLDRLRTIHPEPAILLTFAPAQPVPMRADADDVRAAVSNLLDNA
;
A
#
# COMPACT_ATOMS: atom_id res chain seq x y z
N MET A 1 14.75 -10.59 1.16
CA MET A 1 15.85 -10.32 0.20
C MET A 1 15.59 -10.82 -1.23
N ILE A 2 14.41 -11.38 -1.56
CA ILE A 2 14.14 -12.05 -2.86
C ILE A 2 13.51 -11.12 -3.93
N VAL A 3 12.95 -9.96 -3.52
CA VAL A 3 12.15 -9.08 -4.39
C VAL A 3 13.02 -8.24 -5.36
N THR A 4 14.25 -7.91 -4.98
CA THR A 4 15.16 -7.06 -5.77
C THR A 4 15.68 -7.76 -7.03
N GLY A 5 15.78 -9.09 -7.02
CA GLY A 5 16.23 -9.89 -8.17
C GLY A 5 15.23 -9.84 -9.33
N ARG A 6 13.94 -10.04 -9.03
CA ARG A 6 12.88 -10.17 -10.04
C ARG A 6 12.65 -8.88 -10.86
N ARG A 7 12.84 -7.70 -10.27
CA ARG A 7 12.81 -6.40 -11.01
C ARG A 7 14.01 -6.21 -11.94
N LYS A 8 15.22 -6.58 -11.48
CA LYS A 8 16.43 -6.49 -12.32
C LYS A 8 16.36 -7.46 -13.49
N THR A 9 15.85 -8.67 -13.27
CA THR A 9 15.67 -9.67 -14.33
C THR A 9 14.67 -9.18 -15.40
N ILE A 10 13.52 -8.62 -15.01
CA ILE A 10 12.53 -8.09 -15.96
C ILE A 10 13.11 -6.89 -16.74
N ALA A 11 13.78 -5.96 -16.06
CA ALA A 11 14.42 -4.81 -16.70
C ALA A 11 15.53 -5.25 -17.68
N PHE A 12 16.30 -6.27 -17.32
CA PHE A 12 17.32 -6.86 -18.19
C PHE A 12 16.71 -7.44 -19.46
N PHE A 13 15.62 -8.22 -19.37
CA PHE A 13 14.96 -8.78 -20.55
C PHE A 13 14.33 -7.71 -21.45
N ILE A 14 13.79 -6.63 -20.89
CA ILE A 14 13.27 -5.50 -21.67
C ILE A 14 14.40 -4.76 -22.38
N ALA A 15 15.50 -4.46 -21.69
CA ALA A 15 16.66 -3.78 -22.26
C ALA A 15 17.35 -4.64 -23.34
N LEU A 16 17.47 -5.95 -23.10
CA LEU A 16 18.00 -6.92 -24.05
C LEU A 16 17.10 -6.98 -25.31
N GLY A 17 15.78 -7.01 -25.12
CA GLY A 17 14.81 -6.97 -26.23
C GLY A 17 14.92 -5.69 -27.07
N ALA A 18 15.01 -4.52 -26.42
CA ALA A 18 15.18 -3.24 -27.10
C ALA A 18 16.52 -3.14 -27.86
N GLY A 19 17.59 -3.69 -27.29
CA GLY A 19 18.91 -3.75 -27.93
C GLY A 19 18.92 -4.65 -29.17
N LEU A 20 18.33 -5.84 -29.08
CA LEU A 20 18.19 -6.76 -30.20
C LEU A 20 17.39 -6.14 -31.34
N VAL A 21 16.25 -5.51 -31.04
CA VAL A 21 15.44 -4.81 -32.06
C VAL A 21 16.24 -3.70 -32.74
N SER A 22 17.00 -2.90 -31.98
CA SER A 22 17.81 -1.82 -32.55
C SER A 22 18.90 -2.34 -33.49
N ILE A 23 19.57 -3.43 -33.12
CA ILE A 23 20.60 -4.07 -33.95
C ILE A 23 19.99 -4.67 -35.23
N THR A 24 18.84 -5.34 -35.10
CA THR A 24 18.11 -5.89 -36.26
C THR A 24 17.71 -4.78 -37.23
N VAL A 25 17.21 -3.65 -36.74
CA VAL A 25 16.86 -2.49 -37.58
C VAL A 25 18.08 -1.93 -38.30
N LEU A 26 19.22 -1.77 -37.60
CA LEU A 26 20.46 -1.25 -38.18
C LEU A 26 21.02 -2.13 -39.30
N LEU A 27 21.13 -3.43 -39.06
CA LEU A 27 21.62 -4.39 -40.06
C LEU A 27 20.68 -4.45 -41.28
N TYR A 28 19.38 -4.32 -41.06
CA TYR A 28 18.38 -4.41 -42.12
C TYR A 28 18.32 -3.14 -42.99
N VAL A 29 18.42 -1.95 -42.39
CA VAL A 29 18.55 -0.69 -43.14
C VAL A 29 19.78 -0.74 -44.05
N GLY A 30 20.90 -1.28 -43.57
CA GLY A 30 22.10 -1.51 -44.38
C GLY A 30 21.85 -2.46 -45.55
N TRP A 31 21.09 -3.53 -45.36
CA TRP A 31 20.76 -4.51 -46.40
C TRP A 31 19.76 -3.98 -47.45
N VAL A 32 18.77 -3.20 -47.03
CA VAL A 32 17.77 -2.59 -47.93
C VAL A 32 18.41 -1.55 -48.84
N LEU A 33 19.39 -0.78 -48.35
CA LEU A 33 20.17 0.15 -49.18
C LEU A 33 20.97 -0.58 -50.27
N LEU A 34 21.43 -1.81 -50.00
CA LEU A 34 22.18 -2.63 -50.96
C LEU A 34 21.29 -3.27 -52.03
N ASN A 35 20.05 -3.65 -51.69
CA ASN A 35 19.13 -4.39 -52.57
C ASN A 35 17.88 -3.59 -52.99
N TRP A 36 18.10 -2.46 -53.68
CA TRP A 36 17.06 -1.48 -54.05
C TRP A 36 15.88 -2.03 -54.92
N ARG A 37 16.05 -3.12 -55.67
CA ARG A 37 15.02 -3.66 -56.58
C ARG A 37 13.87 -4.43 -55.89
N THR A 38 14.06 -4.91 -54.68
CA THR A 38 13.07 -5.68 -53.89
C THR A 38 12.70 -4.99 -52.57
N GLY A 39 13.17 -3.76 -52.35
CA GLY A 39 13.17 -3.09 -51.05
C GLY A 39 11.79 -2.79 -50.45
N ILE A 40 10.76 -2.58 -51.27
CA ILE A 40 9.43 -2.16 -50.79
C ILE A 40 8.69 -3.27 -50.02
N LEU A 41 8.64 -4.49 -50.57
CA LEU A 41 7.99 -5.64 -49.91
C LEU A 41 8.69 -6.04 -48.61
N LEU A 42 10.02 -5.94 -48.61
CA LEU A 42 10.87 -6.23 -47.45
C LEU A 42 10.71 -5.17 -46.34
N PHE A 43 10.65 -3.89 -46.72
CA PHE A 43 10.35 -2.79 -45.78
C PHE A 43 8.98 -2.96 -45.12
N LEU A 44 7.95 -3.32 -45.89
CA LEU A 44 6.61 -3.56 -45.35
C LEU A 44 6.60 -4.72 -44.34
N GLY A 45 7.32 -5.81 -44.62
CA GLY A 45 7.48 -6.93 -43.70
C GLY A 45 8.14 -6.53 -42.36
N LEU A 46 9.16 -5.67 -42.41
CA LEU A 46 9.83 -5.16 -41.21
C LEU A 46 8.90 -4.30 -40.35
N VAL A 47 8.16 -3.38 -40.98
CA VAL A 47 7.20 -2.52 -40.27
C VAL A 47 6.15 -3.37 -39.57
N LEU A 48 5.62 -4.39 -40.26
CA LEU A 48 4.61 -5.29 -39.70
C LEU A 48 5.19 -6.12 -38.54
N LEU A 49 6.41 -6.64 -38.67
CA LEU A 49 7.10 -7.37 -37.61
C LEU A 49 7.41 -6.48 -36.39
N ALA A 50 7.85 -5.24 -36.61
CA ALA A 50 8.08 -4.27 -35.54
C ALA A 50 6.79 -3.92 -34.79
N ILE A 51 5.67 -3.78 -35.50
CA ILE A 51 4.35 -3.56 -34.91
C ILE A 51 3.91 -4.77 -34.08
N ILE A 52 4.11 -6.00 -34.57
CA ILE A 52 3.79 -7.23 -33.83
C ILE A 52 4.62 -7.31 -32.55
N ILE A 53 5.94 -7.12 -32.64
CA ILE A 53 6.83 -7.16 -31.46
C ILE A 53 6.43 -6.07 -30.46
N GLY A 54 6.19 -4.85 -30.94
CA GLY A 54 5.72 -3.75 -30.11
C GLY A 54 4.41 -4.08 -29.39
N GLY A 55 3.45 -4.67 -30.11
CA GLY A 55 2.17 -5.13 -29.55
C GLY A 55 2.34 -6.21 -28.49
N VAL A 56 3.18 -7.22 -28.74
CA VAL A 56 3.46 -8.29 -27.77
C VAL A 56 4.16 -7.76 -26.52
N VAL A 57 5.09 -6.82 -26.67
CA VAL A 57 5.77 -6.16 -25.56
C VAL A 57 4.79 -5.34 -24.74
N LEU A 58 3.95 -4.52 -25.39
CA LEU A 58 2.92 -3.74 -24.71
C LEU A 58 1.95 -4.65 -23.94
N ASN A 59 1.49 -5.72 -24.58
CA ASN A 59 0.59 -6.70 -23.99
C ASN A 59 1.23 -7.37 -22.76
N THR A 60 2.49 -7.78 -22.85
CA THR A 60 3.21 -8.41 -21.74
C THR A 60 3.40 -7.44 -20.57
N ILE A 61 3.74 -6.18 -20.84
CA ILE A 61 3.84 -5.15 -19.81
C ILE A 61 2.49 -4.93 -19.13
N PHE A 62 1.41 -4.86 -19.91
CA PHE A 62 0.04 -4.69 -19.42
C PHE A 62 -0.37 -5.87 -18.53
N LEU A 63 -0.19 -7.10 -19.01
CA LEU A 63 -0.44 -8.35 -18.26
C LEU A 63 0.34 -8.42 -16.96
N VAL A 64 1.65 -8.16 -16.97
CA VAL A 64 2.47 -8.17 -15.76
C VAL A 64 2.03 -7.11 -14.77
N ARG A 65 1.63 -5.94 -15.25
CA ARG A 65 1.12 -4.86 -14.41
C ARG A 65 -0.20 -5.26 -13.76
N GLU A 66 -1.09 -5.90 -14.50
CA GLU A 66 -2.37 -6.37 -14.00
C GLU A 66 -2.23 -7.49 -12.97
N ILE A 67 -1.39 -8.50 -13.25
CA ILE A 67 -1.07 -9.57 -12.30
C ILE A 67 -0.53 -8.99 -10.99
N ARG A 68 0.40 -8.02 -11.06
CA ARG A 68 0.93 -7.39 -9.85
C ARG A 68 -0.13 -6.64 -9.04
N ARG A 69 -1.09 -5.99 -9.70
CA ARG A 69 -2.20 -5.33 -8.99
C ARG A 69 -3.07 -6.36 -8.28
N ASN A 70 -3.36 -7.48 -8.94
CA ASN A 70 -4.13 -8.57 -8.35
C ASN A 70 -3.39 -9.21 -7.17
N GLU A 71 -2.10 -9.55 -7.32
CA GLU A 71 -1.27 -10.08 -6.23
C GLU A 71 -1.24 -9.13 -5.01
N GLN A 72 -1.19 -7.81 -5.24
CA GLN A 72 -1.25 -6.82 -4.17
C GLN A 72 -2.61 -6.78 -3.46
N HIS A 73 -3.70 -6.85 -4.22
CA HIS A 73 -5.04 -6.96 -3.64
C HIS A 73 -5.21 -8.25 -2.84
N ASP A 74 -4.80 -9.40 -3.38
CA ASP A 74 -4.92 -10.69 -2.70
C ASP A 74 -4.06 -10.75 -1.43
N ALA A 75 -2.83 -10.23 -1.49
CA ALA A 75 -1.96 -10.11 -0.32
C ALA A 75 -2.58 -9.19 0.75
N PHE A 76 -3.20 -8.09 0.34
CA PHE A 76 -3.91 -7.18 1.24
C PHE A 76 -5.10 -7.89 1.90
N ILE A 77 -5.97 -8.54 1.14
CA ILE A 77 -7.13 -9.27 1.69
C ILE A 77 -6.69 -10.38 2.65
N ASN A 78 -5.65 -11.12 2.31
CA ASN A 78 -5.11 -12.17 3.18
C ASN A 78 -4.53 -11.60 4.49
N ALA A 79 -3.76 -10.50 4.41
CA ALA A 79 -3.21 -9.84 5.59
C ALA A 79 -4.34 -9.34 6.51
N VAL A 80 -5.33 -8.65 5.94
CA VAL A 80 -6.51 -8.17 6.68
C VAL A 80 -7.24 -9.33 7.35
N THR A 81 -7.50 -10.41 6.61
CA THR A 81 -8.19 -11.58 7.16
C THR A 81 -7.43 -12.18 8.34
N HIS A 82 -6.11 -12.24 8.26
CA HIS A 82 -5.27 -12.74 9.35
C HIS A 82 -5.32 -11.83 10.59
N GLU A 83 -5.25 -10.51 10.39
CA GLU A 83 -5.33 -9.56 11.49
C GLU A 83 -6.70 -9.54 12.17
N LEU A 84 -7.79 -9.76 11.42
CA LEU A 84 -9.14 -9.84 11.98
C LEU A 84 -9.41 -11.19 12.69
N LYS A 85 -8.81 -12.29 12.24
CA LYS A 85 -9.05 -13.63 12.81
C LYS A 85 -8.54 -13.75 14.25
N THR A 86 -7.43 -13.09 14.56
CA THR A 86 -6.78 -13.15 15.88
C THR A 86 -7.67 -12.60 17.02
N PRO A 87 -8.16 -11.35 16.99
CA PRO A 87 -9.03 -10.82 18.04
C PRO A 87 -10.34 -11.60 18.15
N VAL A 88 -10.92 -12.03 17.02
CA VAL A 88 -12.16 -12.85 17.01
C VAL A 88 -11.95 -14.19 17.70
N ALA A 89 -10.82 -14.87 17.45
CA ALA A 89 -10.50 -16.12 18.12
C ALA A 89 -10.26 -15.94 19.62
N SER A 90 -9.60 -14.84 20.02
CA SER A 90 -9.37 -14.48 21.42
C SER A 90 -10.70 -14.26 22.17
N ILE A 91 -11.58 -13.42 21.63
CA ILE A 91 -12.92 -13.16 22.20
C ILE A 91 -13.71 -14.45 22.34
N ARG A 92 -13.69 -15.30 21.30
CA ARG A 92 -14.37 -16.60 21.31
C ARG A 92 -13.84 -17.51 22.41
N LEU A 93 -12.52 -17.58 22.61
CA LEU A 93 -11.90 -18.39 23.66
C LEU A 93 -12.35 -17.95 25.06
N TYR A 94 -12.41 -16.64 25.33
CA TYR A 94 -12.90 -16.12 26.60
C TYR A 94 -14.39 -16.43 26.81
N LEU A 95 -15.21 -16.28 25.77
CA LEU A 95 -16.63 -16.65 25.82
C LEU A 95 -16.84 -18.15 26.08
N GLU A 96 -16.10 -19.02 25.39
CA GLU A 96 -16.14 -20.48 25.61
C GLU A 96 -15.67 -20.85 27.02
N THR A 97 -14.68 -20.13 27.57
CA THR A 97 -14.22 -20.32 28.96
C THR A 97 -15.28 -19.92 29.97
N LEU A 98 -15.99 -18.80 29.73
CA LEU A 98 -17.08 -18.34 30.59
C LEU A 98 -18.32 -19.24 30.53
N GLN A 99 -18.59 -19.88 29.39
CA GLN A 99 -19.68 -20.87 29.27
C GLN A 99 -19.34 -22.23 29.87
N SER A 100 -18.10 -22.69 29.72
CA SER A 100 -17.71 -24.06 30.08
C SER A 100 -17.58 -24.30 31.58
N ARG A 101 -17.25 -23.27 32.37
CA ARG A 101 -17.07 -23.41 33.81
C ARG A 101 -17.40 -22.14 34.59
N PRO A 102 -17.78 -22.26 35.88
CA PRO A 102 -17.85 -21.12 36.78
C PRO A 102 -16.46 -20.48 36.91
N VAL A 103 -16.40 -19.16 36.73
CA VAL A 103 -15.19 -18.35 36.91
C VAL A 103 -15.44 -17.38 38.05
N GLU A 104 -14.45 -17.18 38.93
CA GLU A 104 -14.51 -16.16 39.98
C GLU A 104 -14.82 -14.78 39.40
N GLU A 105 -15.54 -13.95 40.16
CA GLU A 105 -15.99 -12.64 39.71
C GLU A 105 -14.83 -11.74 39.27
N THR A 106 -13.71 -11.77 39.99
CA THR A 106 -12.50 -11.01 39.67
C THR A 106 -11.94 -11.36 38.28
N LYS A 107 -11.80 -12.66 37.98
CA LYS A 107 -11.35 -13.13 36.65
C LYS A 107 -12.37 -12.90 35.56
N ARG A 108 -13.66 -12.93 35.88
CA ARG A 108 -14.74 -12.63 34.93
C ARG A 108 -14.66 -11.18 34.45
N GLN A 109 -14.47 -10.24 35.38
CA GLN A 109 -14.27 -8.83 35.06
C GLN A 109 -12.99 -8.62 34.23
N GLU A 110 -11.92 -9.35 34.53
CA GLU A 110 -10.70 -9.34 33.71
C GLU A 110 -10.97 -9.81 32.27
N PHE A 111 -11.70 -10.92 32.09
CA PHE A 111 -12.05 -11.42 30.76
C PHE A 111 -12.92 -10.44 29.97
N TYR A 112 -13.88 -9.78 30.61
CA TYR A 112 -14.66 -8.73 29.96
C TYR A 112 -13.79 -7.55 29.50
N ARG A 113 -12.85 -7.12 30.34
CA ARG A 113 -11.91 -6.05 29.97
C ARG A 113 -11.04 -6.45 28.77
N ILE A 114 -10.52 -7.68 28.75
CA ILE A 114 -9.73 -8.19 27.63
C ILE A 114 -10.59 -8.27 26.35
N MET A 115 -11.80 -8.82 26.44
CA MET A 115 -12.71 -8.91 25.30
C MET A 115 -13.07 -7.53 24.72
N LEU A 116 -13.30 -6.52 25.58
CA LEU A 116 -13.54 -5.15 25.15
C LEU A 116 -12.32 -4.57 24.41
N ALA A 117 -11.11 -4.76 24.96
CA ALA A 117 -9.89 -4.31 24.32
C ALA A 117 -9.67 -4.97 22.93
N GLU A 118 -9.94 -6.28 22.81
CA GLU A 118 -9.85 -6.99 21.52
C GLU A 118 -10.93 -6.52 20.52
N ASN A 119 -12.13 -6.16 21.00
CA ASN A 119 -13.18 -5.56 20.17
C ASN A 119 -12.76 -4.18 19.65
N ASP A 120 -12.20 -3.33 20.51
CA ASP A 120 -11.73 -2.00 20.11
C ASP A 120 -10.58 -2.10 19.11
N ARG A 121 -9.67 -3.05 19.32
CA ARG A 121 -8.61 -3.37 18.37
C ARG A 121 -9.16 -3.83 17.01
N LEU A 122 -10.14 -4.74 17.01
CA LEU A 122 -10.81 -5.21 15.80
C LEU A 122 -11.46 -4.04 15.04
N HIS A 123 -12.13 -3.13 15.76
CA HIS A 123 -12.74 -1.93 15.16
C HIS A 123 -11.69 -1.02 14.52
N SER A 124 -10.56 -0.78 15.19
CA SER A 124 -9.44 0.00 14.66
C SER A 124 -8.87 -0.61 13.37
N THR A 125 -8.66 -1.94 13.34
CA THR A 125 -8.20 -2.65 12.14
C THR A 125 -9.20 -2.49 10.98
N ILE A 126 -10.50 -2.61 11.23
CA ILE A 126 -11.53 -2.40 10.20
C ILE A 126 -11.46 -0.97 9.64
N GLU A 127 -11.36 0.04 10.50
CA GLU A 127 -11.23 1.44 10.09
C GLU A 127 -9.97 1.67 9.24
N GLN A 128 -8.84 1.08 9.62
CA GLN A 128 -7.60 1.16 8.85
C GLN A 128 -7.73 0.53 7.46
N VAL A 129 -8.43 -0.60 7.36
CA VAL A 129 -8.71 -1.28 6.09
C VAL A 129 -9.61 -0.44 5.19
N LEU A 130 -10.69 0.14 5.76
CA LEU A 130 -11.60 1.02 5.03
C LEU A 130 -10.89 2.30 4.54
N ARG A 131 -10.03 2.90 5.36
CA ARG A 131 -9.18 4.04 4.96
C ARG A 131 -8.25 3.66 3.81
N THR A 132 -7.61 2.50 3.90
CA THR A 132 -6.71 2.00 2.84
C THR A 132 -7.44 1.76 1.52
N GLY A 133 -8.64 1.17 1.57
CA GLY A 133 -9.48 0.99 0.38
C GLY A 133 -9.92 2.32 -0.26
N ARG A 134 -10.23 3.33 0.56
CA ARG A 134 -10.64 4.67 0.07
C ARG A 134 -9.50 5.45 -0.59
N MET A 135 -8.25 5.25 -0.17
CA MET A 135 -7.08 5.92 -0.80
C MET A 135 -6.83 5.45 -2.24
N GLY A 136 -7.27 4.25 -2.63
CA GLY A 136 -7.13 3.72 -3.99
C GLY A 136 -8.10 4.31 -5.01
N ALA A 137 -9.23 4.87 -4.55
CA ALA A 137 -10.16 5.61 -5.38
C ALA A 137 -9.73 7.09 -5.44
N SER A 138 -9.92 7.76 -6.57
CA SER A 138 -9.61 9.19 -6.74
C SER A 138 -10.37 10.04 -5.71
N ARG A 139 -9.78 10.25 -4.54
CA ARG A 139 -10.36 11.04 -3.45
C ARG A 139 -10.18 12.51 -3.76
N LYS A 140 -11.28 13.27 -3.77
CA LYS A 140 -11.22 14.74 -3.77
C LYS A 140 -10.72 15.17 -2.39
N LEU A 141 -9.49 15.68 -2.32
CA LEU A 141 -8.93 16.26 -1.10
C LEU A 141 -9.65 17.57 -0.78
N ASN A 142 -10.09 17.73 0.47
CA ASN A 142 -10.69 18.98 0.91
C ASN A 142 -9.59 19.88 1.48
N LEU A 143 -8.88 20.58 0.59
CA LEU A 143 -7.75 21.43 0.96
C LEU A 143 -8.25 22.64 1.74
N THR A 144 -7.95 22.67 3.04
CA THR A 144 -8.24 23.78 3.95
C THR A 144 -6.94 24.38 4.46
N SER A 145 -6.97 25.67 4.82
CA SER A 145 -5.83 26.34 5.46
C SER A 145 -5.97 26.23 6.97
N PHE A 146 -4.98 25.65 7.64
CA PHE A 146 -4.95 25.50 9.09
C PHE A 146 -3.52 25.64 9.63
N ASP A 147 -3.39 25.90 10.94
CA ASP A 147 -2.09 25.87 11.62
C ASP A 147 -1.75 24.43 12.03
N LEU A 148 -0.61 23.92 11.56
CA LEU A 148 -0.15 22.57 11.87
C LEU A 148 0.05 22.39 13.39
N ASN A 149 0.49 23.44 14.09
CA ASN A 149 0.69 23.39 15.54
C ASN A 149 -0.62 23.04 16.27
N ALA A 150 -1.76 23.52 15.78
CA ALA A 150 -3.06 23.24 16.40
C ALA A 150 -3.43 21.76 16.29
N ILE A 151 -3.22 21.14 15.12
CA ILE A 151 -3.51 19.70 14.92
C ILE A 151 -2.60 18.84 15.79
N VAL A 152 -1.30 19.14 15.82
CA VAL A 152 -0.34 18.39 16.63
C VAL A 152 -0.69 18.50 18.13
N THR A 153 -1.06 19.69 18.60
CA THR A 153 -1.49 19.90 19.99
C THR A 153 -2.71 19.04 20.33
N GLU A 154 -3.73 19.02 19.47
CA GLU A 154 -4.94 18.21 19.70
C GLU A 154 -4.63 16.70 19.73
N CYS A 155 -3.76 16.22 18.85
CA CYS A 155 -3.32 14.82 18.85
C CYS A 155 -2.55 14.46 20.13
N LEU A 156 -1.68 15.33 20.62
CA LEU A 156 -0.92 15.13 21.86
C LEU A 156 -1.82 15.11 23.10
N ASP A 157 -2.81 16.00 23.17
CA ASP A 157 -3.75 16.03 24.29
C ASP A 157 -4.64 14.78 24.33
N ARG A 158 -5.03 14.27 23.16
CA ARG A 158 -5.71 12.97 23.05
C ARG A 158 -4.83 11.83 23.55
N LEU A 159 -3.56 11.79 23.14
CA LEU A 159 -2.60 10.77 23.56
C LEU A 159 -2.39 10.78 25.08
N ARG A 160 -2.24 11.96 25.69
CA ARG A 160 -2.12 12.13 27.15
C ARG A 160 -3.34 11.61 27.91
N THR A 161 -4.53 11.74 27.32
CA THR A 161 -5.78 11.25 27.92
C THR A 161 -5.85 9.72 27.90
N ILE A 162 -5.34 9.10 26.83
CA ILE A 162 -5.34 7.63 26.65
C ILE A 162 -4.20 6.97 27.44
N HIS A 163 -3.05 7.64 27.58
CA HIS A 163 -1.86 7.14 28.27
C HIS A 163 -1.45 8.07 29.43
N PRO A 164 -2.12 7.99 30.58
CA PRO A 164 -1.80 8.80 31.77
C PRO A 164 -0.51 8.38 32.50
N GLU A 165 0.17 7.32 32.06
CA GLU A 165 1.39 6.80 32.68
C GLU A 165 2.62 7.72 32.41
N PRO A 166 3.50 7.93 33.41
CA PRO A 166 4.64 8.85 33.33
C PRO A 166 5.81 8.37 32.44
N ALA A 167 5.65 7.25 31.73
CA ALA A 167 6.74 6.62 30.98
C ALA A 167 7.09 7.30 29.64
N ILE A 168 6.23 8.20 29.12
CA ILE A 168 6.44 8.84 27.81
C ILE A 168 6.82 10.32 27.99
N LEU A 169 8.09 10.65 27.74
CA LEU A 169 8.58 12.03 27.69
C LEU A 169 8.16 12.69 26.37
N LEU A 170 6.94 13.21 26.32
CA LEU A 170 6.42 13.99 25.17
C LEU A 170 6.79 15.47 25.33
N THR A 171 7.82 15.92 24.60
CA THR A 171 8.17 17.33 24.51
C THR A 171 7.70 17.89 23.17
N PHE A 172 6.73 18.79 23.19
CA PHE A 172 6.31 19.55 22.03
C PHE A 172 6.56 21.03 22.28
N ALA A 173 7.46 21.62 21.49
CA ALA A 173 7.76 23.04 21.51
C ALA A 173 7.23 23.67 20.22
N PRO A 174 6.00 24.20 20.21
CA PRO A 174 5.47 24.86 19.02
C PRO A 174 6.33 26.09 18.68
N ALA A 175 6.77 26.18 17.43
CA ALA A 175 7.48 27.34 16.90
C ALA A 175 6.48 28.44 16.47
N GLN A 176 6.92 29.34 15.57
CA GLN A 176 6.00 30.26 14.89
C GLN A 176 4.85 29.49 14.20
N PRO A 177 3.66 30.11 14.02
CA PRO A 177 2.54 29.47 13.34
C PRO A 177 2.98 28.89 12.00
N VAL A 178 2.63 27.63 11.73
CA VAL A 178 2.99 26.94 10.48
C VAL A 178 1.71 26.76 9.66
N PRO A 179 1.30 27.78 8.88
CA PRO A 179 0.12 27.67 8.04
C PRO A 179 0.37 26.64 6.95
N MET A 180 -0.49 25.63 6.89
CA MET A 180 -0.46 24.55 5.91
C MET A 180 -1.78 24.52 5.15
N ARG A 181 -1.70 24.21 3.85
CA ARG A 181 -2.87 23.98 2.99
C ARG A 181 -2.94 22.50 2.61
N ALA A 182 -3.74 21.73 3.34
CA ALA A 182 -3.87 20.28 3.17
C ALA A 182 -5.29 19.83 3.56
N ASP A 183 -5.57 18.54 3.41
CA ASP A 183 -6.75 17.94 4.02
C ASP A 183 -6.46 17.73 5.51
N ALA A 184 -7.18 18.45 6.38
CA ALA A 184 -6.91 18.47 7.81
C ALA A 184 -7.09 17.10 8.46
N ASP A 185 -8.04 16.29 7.97
CA ASP A 185 -8.31 14.95 8.51
C ASP A 185 -7.19 13.98 8.16
N ASP A 186 -6.62 14.10 6.96
CA ASP A 186 -5.50 13.26 6.53
C ASP A 186 -4.21 13.62 7.28
N VAL A 187 -3.95 14.91 7.51
CA VAL A 187 -2.81 15.35 8.34
C VAL A 187 -2.98 14.89 9.79
N ARG A 188 -4.18 15.03 10.36
CA ARG A 188 -4.50 14.52 11.71
C ARG A 188 -4.28 13.01 11.81
N ALA A 189 -4.74 12.25 10.82
CA ALA A 189 -4.54 10.80 10.78
C ALA A 189 -3.05 10.43 10.66
N ALA A 190 -2.28 11.15 9.84
CA ALA A 190 -0.83 10.93 9.71
C ALA A 190 -0.10 11.22 11.02
N VAL A 191 -0.41 12.33 11.70
CA VAL A 191 0.17 12.68 12.99
C VAL A 191 -0.20 11.66 14.06
N SER A 192 -1.47 11.25 14.15
CA SER A 192 -1.90 10.19 15.09
C SER A 192 -1.13 8.90 14.85
N ASN A 193 -1.04 8.44 13.60
CA ASN A 193 -0.31 7.22 13.26
C ASN A 193 1.18 7.29 13.62
N LEU A 194 1.81 8.47 13.56
CA LEU A 194 3.20 8.63 13.99
C LEU A 194 3.33 8.58 15.51
N LEU A 195 2.39 9.19 16.23
CA LEU A 195 2.37 9.17 17.70
C LEU A 195 2.01 7.79 18.27
N ASP A 196 1.10 7.07 17.63
CA ASP A 196 0.68 5.72 18.04
C ASP A 196 1.79 4.67 17.78
N ASN A 197 2.67 4.93 16.82
CA ASN A 197 3.81 4.05 16.49
C ASN A 197 5.12 4.41 17.22
N ALA A 198 5.20 5.57 17.87
CA ALA A 198 6.41 6.06 18.55
C ALA A 198 6.49 5.53 19.99
#